data_AF-A0A2D6XJK1-F1
#
_entry.id   AF-A0A2D6XJK1-F1
#
_cell.length_a   1.000
_cell.length_b   1.000
_cell.length_c   1.000
_cell.angle_alpha   90.00
_cell.angle_beta   90.00
_cell.angle_gamma   90.00
#
_symmetry.space_group_name_H-M   'P 1'
#
loop_
_entity.id
_entity.type
_entity.pdbx_description
1 polymer ?
#
loop_
_entity_poly.entity_id
_entity_poly.type
_entity_poly.pdbx_seq_one_letter_code
_entity_poly.pdbx_strand_id
1 'polypeptide(L)'
;MDLYEWLPRATKINRLTTAIRNVSFTGDFVDKNKLLGECGKLWGTSRRTLLEYLNELEARKEIVIDGNNIWTCKQWAKIKRAREKDYLSGMNETIPKEQKLI
;
A
#
# COMPACT_ATOMS: atom_id res chain seq x y z
N MET A 1 -11.69 26.93 13.84
CA MET A 1 -11.31 25.85 14.78
C MET A 1 -11.52 24.54 14.07
N ASP A 2 -10.44 23.90 13.59
CA ASP A 2 -10.51 22.60 12.94
C ASP A 2 -10.75 21.52 13.99
N LEU A 3 -11.90 20.84 13.89
CA LEU A 3 -12.36 19.77 14.80
C LEU A 3 -11.38 18.58 14.95
N TYR A 4 -10.29 18.55 14.19
CA TYR A 4 -9.38 17.42 14.08
C TYR A 4 -8.02 17.61 14.76
N GLU A 5 -7.71 18.82 15.23
CA GLU A 5 -6.43 19.11 15.89
C GLU A 5 -6.25 18.28 17.17
N TRP A 6 -7.33 18.11 17.94
CA TRP A 6 -7.35 17.45 19.26
C TRP A 6 -7.54 15.93 19.23
N LEU A 7 -7.63 15.29 18.07
CA LEU A 7 -7.80 13.84 18.03
C LEU A 7 -6.55 13.13 18.56
N PRO A 8 -6.69 12.14 19.46
CA PRO A 8 -5.58 11.32 19.91
C PRO A 8 -4.85 10.65 18.74
N ARG A 9 -3.52 10.49 18.85
CA ARG A 9 -2.66 9.83 17.85
C ARG A 9 -3.22 8.49 17.38
N ALA A 10 -3.69 7.65 18.30
CA ALA A 10 -4.28 6.35 17.99
C ALA A 10 -5.54 6.48 17.11
N THR A 11 -6.38 7.49 17.33
CA THR A 11 -7.56 7.76 16.51
C THR A 11 -7.20 8.20 15.10
N LYS A 12 -6.15 9.01 14.94
CA LYS A 12 -5.65 9.44 13.62
C LYS A 12 -5.07 8.25 12.84
N ILE A 13 -4.30 7.38 13.51
CA ILE A 13 -3.76 6.14 12.91
C ILE A 13 -4.90 5.22 12.46
N ASN A 14 -5.89 4.95 13.33
CA ASN A 14 -7.02 4.09 12.98
C ASN A 14 -7.82 4.64 11.79
N ARG A 15 -8.05 5.95 11.72
CA ARG A 15 -8.71 6.60 10.58
C ARG A 15 -7.90 6.46 9.30
N LEU A 16 -6.58 6.61 9.37
CA LEU A 16 -5.69 6.40 8.23
C LEU A 16 -5.79 4.96 7.71
N THR A 17 -5.78 3.97 8.61
CA THR A 17 -5.99 2.56 8.28
C THR A 17 -7.33 2.34 7.60
N THR A 18 -8.42 2.92 8.13
CA THR A 18 -9.76 2.80 7.52
C THR A 18 -9.80 3.42 6.13
N ALA A 19 -9.21 4.62 5.95
CA ALA A 19 -9.14 5.28 4.64
C ALA A 19 -8.42 4.40 3.61
N ILE A 20 -7.27 3.82 3.99
CA ILE A 20 -6.50 2.93 3.12
C ILE A 20 -7.30 1.66 2.78
N ARG A 21 -7.98 1.06 3.77
CA ARG A 21 -8.81 -0.14 3.54
C ARG A 21 -10.03 0.13 2.66
N ASN A 22 -10.65 1.31 2.77
CA ASN A 22 -11.81 1.68 1.95
C ASN A 22 -11.44 1.87 0.48
N VAL A 23 -10.31 2.52 0.19
CA VAL A 23 -9.80 2.60 -1.18
C VAL A 23 -9.38 1.21 -1.68
N SER A 24 -8.82 0.38 -0.81
CA SER A 24 -8.48 -1.01 -1.15
C SER A 24 -9.69 -1.88 -1.55
N PHE A 25 -10.92 -1.52 -1.18
CA PHE A 25 -12.12 -2.27 -1.58
C PHE A 25 -12.40 -2.16 -3.08
N THR A 26 -11.94 -1.10 -3.75
CA THR A 26 -12.09 -0.94 -5.21
C THR A 26 -11.05 -1.74 -6.00
N GLY A 27 -10.06 -2.34 -5.32
CA GLY A 27 -8.99 -3.12 -5.94
C GLY A 27 -7.74 -2.31 -6.29
N ASP A 28 -7.78 -0.98 -6.17
CA ASP A 28 -6.67 -0.08 -6.50
C ASP A 28 -5.71 0.16 -5.31
N PHE A 29 -4.51 0.66 -5.62
CA PHE A 29 -3.57 1.17 -4.63
C PHE A 29 -3.95 2.58 -4.16
N VAL A 30 -3.44 2.95 -2.99
CA VAL A 30 -3.55 4.32 -2.50
C VAL A 30 -2.29 5.10 -2.87
N ASP A 31 -2.44 6.23 -3.56
CA ASP A 31 -1.32 7.14 -3.80
C ASP A 31 -0.92 7.84 -2.49
N LYS A 32 0.32 7.61 -2.07
CA LYS A 32 0.88 8.14 -0.82
C LYS A 32 0.87 9.67 -0.80
N ASN A 33 1.24 10.33 -1.89
CA ASN A 33 1.27 11.79 -1.95
C ASN A 33 -0.12 12.39 -1.85
N LYS A 34 -1.09 11.79 -2.55
CA LYS A 34 -2.50 12.19 -2.49
C LYS A 34 -3.06 12.03 -1.08
N LEU A 35 -2.85 10.86 -0.47
CA LEU A 35 -3.29 10.56 0.90
C LEU A 35 -2.71 11.55 1.91
N LEU A 36 -1.39 11.79 1.86
CA LEU A 36 -0.72 12.74 2.75
C LEU A 36 -1.23 14.17 2.56
N GLY A 37 -1.53 14.57 1.32
CA GLY A 37 -2.09 15.89 1.01
C GLY A 37 -3.51 16.07 1.55
N GLU A 38 -4.39 15.09 1.36
CA GLU A 38 -5.77 15.13 1.84
C GLU A 38 -5.84 15.05 3.37
N CYS A 39 -5.12 14.10 4.00
CA CYS A 39 -5.07 13.97 5.46
C CYS A 39 -4.40 15.18 6.13
N GLY A 40 -3.37 15.77 5.50
CA GLY A 40 -2.69 16.95 6.02
C GLY A 40 -3.63 18.16 6.10
N LYS A 41 -4.43 18.38 5.05
CA LYS A 41 -5.45 19.44 5.02
C LYS A 41 -6.59 19.17 6.00
N LEU A 42 -7.12 17.95 6.02
CA LEU A 42 -8.28 17.60 6.84
C LEU A 42 -7.97 17.60 8.35
N TRP A 43 -6.77 17.19 8.74
CA TRP A 43 -6.43 16.98 10.15
C TRP A 43 -5.49 18.02 10.74
N GLY A 44 -5.13 19.06 9.97
CA GLY A 44 -4.13 20.06 10.38
C GLY A 44 -2.80 19.42 10.78
N THR A 45 -2.45 18.28 10.19
CA THR A 45 -1.30 17.47 10.64
C THR A 45 -0.17 17.58 9.63
N SER A 46 1.06 17.75 10.14
CA SER A 46 2.23 17.88 9.28
C SER A 46 2.45 16.61 8.44
N ARG A 47 3.00 16.80 7.23
CA ARG A 47 3.38 15.68 6.35
C ARG A 47 4.34 14.70 7.04
N ARG A 48 5.26 15.22 7.85
CA ARG A 48 6.22 14.41 8.63
C ARG A 48 5.48 13.48 9.59
N THR A 49 4.54 14.01 10.37
CA THR A 49 3.76 13.23 11.34
C THR A 49 2.90 12.16 10.65
N LEU A 50 2.32 12.48 9.50
CA LEU A 50 1.56 11.49 8.72
C LEU A 50 2.45 10.37 8.16
N LEU A 51 3.68 10.68 7.76
CA LEU A 51 4.67 9.67 7.37
C LEU A 51 5.05 8.76 8.55
N GLU A 52 5.21 9.32 9.75
CA GLU A 52 5.44 8.52 10.96
C GLU A 52 4.28 7.55 11.22
N TYR A 53 3.03 7.97 10.98
CA TYR A 53 1.86 7.09 11.10
C TYR A 53 1.85 5.98 10.03
N LEU A 54 2.21 6.30 8.79
CA LEU A 54 2.32 5.30 7.73
C LEU A 54 3.42 4.27 8.03
N ASN A 55 4.59 4.73 8.48
CA ASN A 55 5.69 3.84 8.87
C ASN A 55 5.30 2.93 10.03
N GLU A 56 4.50 3.42 10.98
CA GLU A 56 3.98 2.59 12.07
C GLU A 56 3.01 1.52 11.56
N LEU A 57 2.13 1.85 10.61
CA LEU A 57 1.23 0.87 10.00
C LEU A 57 1.97 -0.19 9.17
N GLU A 58 3.05 0.22 8.49
CA GLU A 58 3.93 -0.70 7.77
C GLU A 58 4.68 -1.62 8.76
N ALA A 59 5.21 -1.09 9.86
CA ALA A 59 5.87 -1.87 10.90
C ALA A 59 4.91 -2.88 11.56
N ARG A 60 3.64 -2.52 11.72
CA ARG A 60 2.56 -3.42 12.17
C ARG A 60 2.12 -4.43 11.13
N LYS A 61 2.68 -4.38 9.91
CA LYS A 61 2.31 -5.23 8.77
C LYS A 61 0.82 -5.12 8.40
N GLU A 62 0.23 -3.94 8.57
CA GLU A 62 -1.14 -3.68 8.11
C GLU A 62 -1.18 -3.23 6.64
N ILE A 63 -0.12 -2.53 6.22
CA ILE A 63 0.05 -2.01 4.87
C ILE A 63 1.45 -2.35 4.35
N VAL A 64 1.63 -2.22 3.04
CA VAL A 64 2.91 -2.31 2.35
C VAL A 64 3.10 -1.03 1.53
N ILE A 65 4.24 -0.38 1.66
CA ILE A 65 4.58 0.81 0.88
C ILE A 65 5.61 0.43 -0.19
N ASP A 66 5.21 0.52 -1.45
CA ASP A 66 6.06 0.28 -2.62
C ASP A 66 6.20 1.59 -3.42
N GLY A 67 7.30 2.32 -3.18
CA GLY A 67 7.52 3.65 -3.75
C GLY A 67 6.46 4.67 -3.33
N ASN A 68 5.61 5.10 -4.26
CA ASN A 68 4.50 6.01 -3.99
C ASN A 68 3.15 5.29 -3.77
N ASN A 69 3.13 3.96 -3.88
CA ASN A 69 1.92 3.17 -3.80
C ASN A 69 1.80 2.53 -2.42
N ILE A 70 0.65 2.68 -1.79
CA ILE A 70 0.31 2.02 -0.53
C ILE A 70 -0.71 0.93 -0.84
N TRP A 71 -0.41 -0.28 -0.36
CA TRP A 71 -1.24 -1.45 -0.54
C TRP A 71 -1.65 -2.00 0.82
N THR A 72 -2.81 -2.63 0.90
CA THR A 72 -3.06 -3.55 2.02
C THR A 72 -2.25 -4.83 1.83
N CYS A 73 -1.87 -5.51 2.91
CA CYS A 73 -1.13 -6.77 2.82
C CYS A 73 -1.86 -7.83 1.97
N LYS A 74 -3.20 -7.83 1.99
CA LYS A 74 -4.02 -8.75 1.18
C LYS A 74 -3.89 -8.46 -0.32
N GLN A 75 -3.89 -7.19 -0.72
CA GLN A 75 -3.67 -6.80 -2.13
C GLN A 75 -2.24 -7.13 -2.56
N TRP A 76 -1.25 -6.78 -1.74
CA TRP A 76 0.13 -7.06 -2.04
C TRP A 76 0.38 -8.56 -2.25
N ALA A 77 -0.23 -9.42 -1.43
CA ALA A 77 -0.15 -10.87 -1.61
C ALA A 77 -0.75 -11.34 -2.95
N LYS A 78 -1.86 -10.72 -3.40
CA LYS A 78 -2.48 -11.04 -4.70
C LYS A 78 -1.57 -10.60 -5.87
N ILE A 79 -1.00 -9.40 -5.79
CA ILE A 79 -0.11 -8.84 -6.83
C ILE A 79 1.20 -9.60 -6.89
N LYS A 80 1.80 -9.92 -5.74
CA LYS A 80 3.04 -10.69 -5.68
C LYS A 80 2.85 -12.06 -6.33
N ARG A 81 1.74 -12.75 -6.05
CA ARG A 81 1.41 -14.02 -6.71
C ARG A 81 1.20 -13.87 -8.22
N ALA A 82 0.55 -12.80 -8.67
CA ALA A 82 0.38 -12.54 -10.09
C ALA A 82 1.73 -12.29 -10.78
N ARG A 83 2.56 -11.40 -10.22
CA ARG A 83 3.93 -11.13 -10.72
C ARG A 83 4.81 -12.37 -10.74
N GLU A 84 4.74 -13.19 -9.70
CA GLU A 84 5.51 -14.44 -9.60
C GLU A 84 5.05 -15.47 -10.65
N LYS A 85 3.74 -15.57 -10.89
CA LYS A 85 3.19 -16.40 -11.97
C LYS A 85 3.62 -15.90 -13.35
N ASP A 86 3.54 -14.59 -13.58
CA ASP A 86 3.93 -13.98 -14.85
C ASP A 86 5.43 -14.18 -15.12
N TYR A 87 6.28 -13.97 -14.10
CA TYR A 87 7.72 -14.25 -14.17
C TYR A 87 8.02 -15.72 -14.51
N LEU A 88 7.36 -16.67 -13.83
CA LEU A 88 7.52 -18.11 -14.10
C LEU A 88 7.00 -18.49 -15.50
N SER A 89 5.92 -17.85 -15.98
CA SER A 89 5.41 -18.09 -17.32
C SER A 89 6.36 -17.57 -18.40
N GLY A 90 6.93 -16.37 -18.22
CA GLY A 90 7.94 -15.82 -19.12
C GLY A 90 9.23 -16.65 -19.11
N MET A 91 9.63 -17.20 -17.96
CA MET A 91 10.76 -18.13 -17.88
C MET A 91 10.51 -19.43 -18.65
N ASN A 92 9.30 -20.00 -18.57
CA ASN A 92 8.93 -21.22 -19.31
C ASN A 92 8.84 -20.99 -20.82
N GLU A 93 8.53 -19.77 -21.27
CA GLU A 93 8.57 -19.40 -22.70
C GLU A 93 9.99 -19.18 -23.23
N THR A 94 10.95 -18.83 -22.36
CA THR A 94 12.36 -18.66 -22.73
C THR A 94 13.20 -19.94 -22.70
N ILE A 95 12.66 -21.10 -22.31
CA ILE A 95 13.37 -22.38 -22.45
C ILE A 95 13.18 -22.87 -23.89
N PRO A 96 14.24 -22.88 -24.74
CA PRO A 96 14.13 -23.40 -26.10
C PRO A 96 13.73 -24.88 -26.06
N LYS A 97 12.74 -25.28 -26.86
CA LYS A 97 12.31 -26.68 -27.07
C LYS A 97 13.32 -27.50 -27.88
N GLU A 98 14.61 -27.34 -27.62
CA GLU A 98 15.67 -28.20 -28.14
C GLU A 98 16.43 -28.66 -26.90
N GLN A 99 16.16 -29.85 -26.35
CA GLN A 99 16.68 -31.09 -26.91
C GLN A 99 15.69 -32.23 -26.65
N LYS A 100 14.89 -32.58 -27.66
CA LYS A 100 14.61 -33.97 -27.96
C LYS A 100 15.62 -34.39 -29.01
N LEU A 101 16.71 -35.02 -28.60
CA LEU A 101 17.51 -35.83 -29.51
C LEU A 101 17.87 -37.13 -28.79
N ILE A 102 17.09 -38.15 -29.15
CA ILE A 102 17.39 -39.58 -29.29
C ILE A 102 18.21 -40.23 -28.17
#